data_AF-A0A949P6N7-F1
#
_entry.id   AF-A0A949P6N7-F1
#
_cell.length_a   1.000
_cell.length_b   1.000
_cell.length_c   1.000
_cell.angle_alpha   90.00
_cell.angle_beta   90.00
_cell.angle_gamma   90.00
#
_symmetry.space_group_name_H-M   'P 1'
#
loop_
_entity.id
_entity.type
_entity.pdbx_description
1 polymer ?
#
loop_
_entity_poly.entity_id
_entity_poly.type
_entity_poly.pdbx_seq_one_letter_code
_entity_poly.pdbx_strand_id
1 'polypeptide(L)'
;FLDTIIDWRAMTPDVYEREFHLPGGHATTFAGGPLAAFRNPNPELTEYETAVDGLYLTGAATFPGAGIWGASGRNCATVILEQRS
;
A
#
# COMPACT_ATOMS: atom_id res chain seq x y z
N PHE A 1 4.87 -17.50 -32.72
CA PHE A 1 4.94 -16.87 -31.39
C PHE A 1 4.11 -15.60 -31.37
N LEU A 2 4.34 -14.64 -32.26
CA LEU A 2 3.45 -13.47 -32.37
C LEU A 2 2.06 -13.87 -32.89
N ASP A 3 1.99 -14.79 -33.86
CA ASP A 3 0.71 -15.30 -34.41
C ASP A 3 -0.12 -16.13 -33.41
N THR A 4 0.40 -16.38 -32.21
CA THR A 4 -0.28 -17.13 -31.14
C THR A 4 -0.78 -16.25 -30.00
N ILE A 5 -0.58 -14.93 -30.08
CA ILE A 5 -1.07 -13.97 -29.07
C ILE A 5 -2.56 -13.73 -29.32
N ILE A 6 -3.41 -14.09 -28.35
CA ILE A 6 -4.87 -13.90 -28.43
C ILE A 6 -5.26 -12.49 -27.97
N ASP A 7 -4.58 -11.98 -26.94
CA ASP A 7 -4.82 -10.65 -26.39
C ASP A 7 -3.55 -10.15 -25.69
N TRP A 8 -3.43 -8.85 -25.54
CA TRP A 8 -2.32 -8.21 -24.83
C TRP A 8 -2.78 -6.89 -24.21
N ARG A 9 -2.08 -6.49 -23.15
CA ARG A 9 -2.31 -5.21 -22.51
C ARG A 9 -1.01 -4.59 -22.05
N ALA A 10 -0.80 -3.32 -22.41
CA ALA A 10 0.25 -2.50 -21.82
C ALA A 10 -0.26 -1.81 -20.55
N MET A 11 0.55 -1.89 -19.51
CA MET A 11 0.29 -1.23 -18.23
C MET A 11 1.27 -0.08 -18.06
N THR A 12 0.90 1.08 -18.57
CA THR A 12 1.67 2.32 -18.43
C THR A 12 1.30 3.05 -17.13
N PRO A 13 2.12 4.00 -16.64
CA PRO A 13 1.85 4.70 -15.39
C PRO A 13 0.46 5.36 -15.31
N ASP A 14 -0.02 5.97 -16.40
CA ASP A 14 -1.35 6.58 -16.49
C ASP A 14 -2.49 5.54 -16.37
N VAL A 15 -2.26 4.32 -16.89
CA VAL A 15 -3.21 3.20 -16.76
C VAL A 15 -3.26 2.72 -15.31
N TYR A 16 -2.11 2.62 -14.63
CA TYR A 16 -2.07 2.28 -13.20
C TYR A 16 -2.74 3.33 -12.34
N GLU A 17 -2.54 4.61 -12.64
CA GLU A 17 -3.15 5.71 -11.91
C GLU A 17 -4.67 5.72 -12.07
N ARG A 18 -5.17 5.54 -13.30
CA ARG A 18 -6.61 5.53 -13.59
C ARG A 18 -7.34 4.30 -13.03
N GLU A 19 -6.74 3.12 -13.13
CA GLU A 19 -7.45 1.87 -12.84
C GLU A 19 -7.19 1.32 -11.44
N PHE A 20 -6.03 1.62 -10.86
CA PHE A 20 -5.62 1.10 -9.54
C PHE A 20 -5.45 2.22 -8.51
N HIS A 21 -5.69 3.48 -8.89
CA HIS A 21 -5.50 4.64 -8.02
C HIS A 21 -4.09 4.68 -7.42
N LEU A 22 -3.09 4.39 -8.26
CA LEU A 22 -1.67 4.45 -7.91
C LEU A 22 -1.07 5.72 -8.49
N PRO A 23 -0.98 6.83 -7.72
CA PRO A 23 -0.43 8.09 -8.23
C PRO A 23 0.97 7.89 -8.80
N GLY A 24 1.20 8.37 -10.03
CA GLY A 24 2.49 8.22 -10.72
C GLY A 24 2.84 6.78 -11.10
N GLY A 25 1.88 5.84 -11.04
CA GLY A 25 2.09 4.44 -11.40
C GLY A 25 2.97 3.65 -10.41
N HIS A 26 3.02 4.09 -9.14
CA HIS A 26 3.87 3.46 -8.13
C HIS A 26 3.35 2.07 -7.69
N ALA A 27 3.79 1.03 -8.40
CA ALA A 27 3.34 -0.35 -8.16
C ALA A 27 3.67 -0.88 -6.76
N THR A 28 4.83 -0.51 -6.21
CA THR A 28 5.17 -0.73 -4.80
C THR A 28 4.71 0.47 -3.99
N THR A 29 3.47 0.43 -3.49
CA THR A 29 2.80 1.60 -2.90
C THR A 29 3.48 2.11 -1.61
N PHE A 30 4.47 1.39 -1.06
CA PHE A 30 5.41 1.87 -0.04
C PHE A 30 6.84 1.84 -0.57
N ALA A 31 7.25 2.90 -1.27
CA ALA A 31 8.41 2.89 -2.15
C ALA A 31 9.78 3.06 -1.48
N GLY A 32 9.83 3.61 -0.26
CA GLY A 32 11.09 4.09 0.30
C GLY A 32 11.72 3.20 1.38
N GLY A 33 11.23 1.97 1.53
CA GLY A 33 11.72 1.02 2.54
C GLY A 33 11.62 1.56 3.98
N PRO A 34 12.32 0.96 4.95
CA PRO A 34 12.21 1.36 6.36
C PRO A 34 12.52 2.85 6.60
N LEU A 35 13.44 3.43 5.84
CA LEU A 35 13.81 4.84 5.99
C LEU A 35 12.66 5.81 5.63
N ALA A 36 11.77 5.43 4.71
CA ALA A 36 10.60 6.25 4.39
C ALA A 36 9.54 6.25 5.49
N ALA A 37 9.47 5.22 6.34
CA ALA A 37 8.63 5.30 7.55
C ALA A 37 9.21 6.36 8.50
N PHE A 38 10.53 6.33 8.74
CA PHE A 38 11.16 7.25 9.69
C PHE A 38 11.24 8.71 9.20
N ARG A 39 11.22 8.94 7.89
CA ARG A 39 11.35 10.27 7.27
C ARG A 39 10.06 10.76 6.60
N ASN A 40 8.93 10.11 6.86
CA ASN A 40 7.66 10.56 6.28
C ASN A 40 7.34 11.97 6.81
N PRO A 41 7.03 12.95 5.95
CA PRO A 41 6.58 14.27 6.38
C PRO A 41 5.30 14.22 7.23
N ASN A 42 4.50 13.16 7.07
CA ASN A 42 3.29 12.90 7.85
C ASN A 42 3.50 11.60 8.66
N PRO A 43 4.21 11.66 9.80
CA PRO A 43 4.54 10.48 10.60
C PRO A 43 3.31 9.73 11.09
N GLU A 44 2.19 10.42 11.33
CA GLU A 44 0.89 9.82 11.69
C GLU A 44 0.35 8.87 10.62
N LEU A 45 0.75 9.04 9.35
CA LEU A 45 0.36 8.15 8.25
C LEU A 45 1.28 6.92 8.12
N THR A 46 2.27 6.79 9.00
CA THR A 46 3.16 5.62 9.07
C THR A 46 2.69 4.58 10.08
N GLU A 47 1.77 4.96 10.95
CA GLU A 47 1.07 4.07 11.87
C GLU A 47 -0.19 3.47 11.23
N TYR A 48 -0.75 2.45 11.87
CA TYR A 48 -2.01 1.84 11.42
C TYR A 48 -3.24 2.55 11.97
N GLU A 49 -3.12 3.28 13.08
CA GLU A 49 -4.16 4.13 13.62
C GLU A 49 -4.08 5.53 12.98
N THR A 50 -5.24 6.13 12.75
CA THR A 50 -5.31 7.51 12.27
C THR A 50 -5.73 8.45 13.40
N ALA A 51 -5.61 9.76 13.20
CA ALA A 51 -6.09 10.77 14.14
C ALA A 51 -7.63 10.78 14.34
N VAL A 52 -8.38 9.96 13.58
CA VAL A 52 -9.83 9.80 13.72
C VAL A 52 -10.10 8.52 14.48
N ASP A 53 -10.72 8.64 15.66
CA ASP A 53 -11.01 7.52 16.53
C ASP A 53 -11.78 6.40 15.81
N GLY A 54 -11.23 5.18 15.87
CA GLY A 54 -11.81 3.99 15.24
C GLY A 54 -11.58 3.87 13.73
N LEU A 55 -10.83 4.77 13.10
CA LEU A 55 -10.39 4.67 11.72
C LEU A 55 -8.93 4.19 11.65
N TYR A 56 -8.73 3.08 10.94
CA TYR A 56 -7.42 2.45 10.75
C TYR A 56 -7.05 2.40 9.27
N LEU A 57 -5.76 2.55 8.99
CA LEU A 57 -5.20 2.52 7.64
C LEU A 57 -4.41 1.22 7.43
N THR A 58 -4.66 0.52 6.31
CA THR A 58 -3.93 -0.71 5.94
C THR A 58 -3.87 -0.88 4.43
N GLY A 59 -3.03 -1.81 3.96
CA GLY A 59 -2.89 -2.15 2.55
C GLY A 59 -1.46 -1.96 2.03
N ALA A 60 -1.29 -2.12 0.72
CA ALA A 60 0.02 -2.11 0.05
C ALA A 60 0.80 -0.78 0.22
N ALA A 61 0.09 0.30 0.56
CA ALA A 61 0.65 1.64 0.78
C ALA A 61 1.22 1.86 2.19
N THR A 62 0.98 0.95 3.11
CA THR A 62 1.41 1.07 4.52
C THR A 62 2.62 0.19 4.79
N PHE A 63 3.43 0.57 5.78
CA PHE A 63 4.58 -0.23 6.20
C PHE A 63 4.15 -1.68 6.52
N PRO A 64 4.95 -2.73 6.24
CA PRO A 64 6.27 -2.77 5.60
C PRO A 64 6.24 -2.62 4.06
N GLY A 65 5.05 -2.51 3.47
CA GLY A 65 4.86 -2.22 2.05
C GLY A 65 4.11 -3.28 1.26
N ALA A 66 4.15 -3.11 -0.06
CA ALA A 66 3.46 -3.96 -1.02
C ALA A 66 4.00 -5.40 -1.01
N GLY A 67 3.10 -6.37 -1.12
CA GLY A 67 3.44 -7.78 -1.27
C GLY A 67 2.27 -8.70 -0.93
N ILE A 68 2.26 -9.91 -1.49
CA ILE A 68 1.16 -10.89 -1.35
C ILE A 68 1.05 -11.42 0.10
N TRP A 69 2.10 -11.28 0.91
CA TRP A 69 2.23 -11.88 2.24
C TRP A 69 1.39 -11.24 3.35
N GLY A 70 0.68 -10.14 3.09
CA GLY A 70 -0.39 -9.63 3.98
C GLY A 70 0.05 -9.05 5.33
N ALA A 71 1.34 -8.73 5.50
CA ALA A 71 1.88 -8.24 6.78
C ALA A 71 1.20 -6.98 7.31
N SER A 72 0.96 -6.01 6.43
CA SER A 72 0.31 -4.75 6.80
C SER A 72 -1.08 -5.01 7.41
N GLY A 73 -1.86 -5.94 6.83
CA GLY A 73 -3.15 -6.32 7.37
C GLY A 73 -3.04 -6.99 8.72
N ARG A 74 -2.08 -7.91 8.89
CA ARG A 74 -1.82 -8.57 10.18
C ARG A 74 -1.44 -7.56 11.27
N ASN A 75 -0.53 -6.65 10.96
CA ASN A 75 -0.06 -5.66 11.93
C ASN A 75 -1.16 -4.67 12.31
N CYS A 76 -1.95 -4.19 11.33
CA CYS A 76 -3.11 -3.35 11.58
C CYS A 76 -4.11 -4.07 12.51
N ALA A 77 -4.39 -5.35 12.27
CA ALA A 77 -5.25 -6.15 13.14
C ALA A 77 -4.69 -6.25 14.57
N THR A 78 -3.38 -6.41 14.75
CA THR A 78 -2.75 -6.41 16.09
C THR A 78 -2.99 -5.08 16.81
N VAL A 79 -2.79 -3.93 16.15
CA VAL A 79 -3.04 -2.60 16.74
C VAL A 79 -4.50 -2.45 17.17
N ILE A 80 -5.45 -2.88 16.33
CA ILE A 80 -6.88 -2.84 16.67
C ILE A 80 -7.19 -3.68 17.91
N LEU A 81 -6.56 -4.85 18.04
CA LEU A 81 -6.78 -5.76 19.18
C LEU A 81 -6.21 -5.19 20.48
N GLU A 82 -5.05 -4.54 20.43
CA GLU A 82 -4.41 -3.91 21.59
C GLU A 82 -5.20 -2.70 22.12
N GLN A 83 -5.90 -1.97 21.26
CA GLN A 83 -6.74 -0.84 21.68
C GLN A 83 -8.09 -1.25 22.28
N ARG A 84 -8.50 -2.50 22.05
CA ARG A 84 -9.78 -3.04 22.51
C ARG A 84 -9.66 -3.88 23.80
N SER A 85 -8.45 -4.12 24.27
CA SER A 85 -8.16 -4.81 25.55
C SER A 85 -8.04 -3.83 26.70
#